data_AF-A0A2R4T8X0-F1
#
_entry.id   AF-A0A2R4T8X0-F1
#
_cell.length_a   1.000
_cell.length_b   1.000
_cell.length_c   1.000
_cell.angle_alpha   90.00
_cell.angle_beta   90.00
_cell.angle_gamma   90.00
#
_symmetry.space_group_name_H-M   'P 1'
#
loop_
_entity.id
_entity.type
_entity.pdbx_description
1 polymer ?
#
loop_
_entity_poly.entity_id
_entity_poly.type
_entity_poly.pdbx_seq_one_letter_code
_entity_poly.pdbx_strand_id
1 'polypeptide(L)'
;MASKIRGEVNASICAGIHDRMSAPERAGLLRLLEERQSDGTTLFNRLKKPDQGPTWSHFKNLAKRLEWVDELGDTGVWMDDIAAGKITDFAGEADAADVAELRDYKPVKRLALVACLTHKARMRVRDDLATMFCKRVAMKIKKAKVELEEIRLAEREIVEALIGNYRTVLKNIDEGGPAQAALEKAASMTAEVRAALDGLDEQAPADEVARRLEGRVSPAVLALARAQAVQAGGLGAVTKAVEGFGGFAKQYEQIEKVSAHHGNFWEVLLYGQIGRDRAVMFDLAEKLEFTATSEDGRVLDALAHAQRHQAARGEYISALGEDGRAVDISFATQNWQKAVVDKTRPGQFVRKHFEAMVFTALAEELRTGDVAVVGSEEYADWSQQLLAWEAVQEKLASYLVEVGLCEEGEAAEFDAAFFRRQLEDKLRGAAAAADAGYPDNEGLVIDPETGIPSLKAHRAEGQRPSAKRLEEEIKARMPERSLMGILARTAYWVEWWRRFGPASGNEPKLQDPFGRYVITTFVKGTNMGPYEAARHIPGVSGHELAYTANRHFSLVLLNEAIADLVGPVLV
;
A
#
# COMPACT_ATOMS: atom_id res chain seq x y z
N MET A 1 -40.22 -2.07 -28.50
CA MET A 1 -39.18 -2.69 -29.34
C MET A 1 -37.94 -3.05 -28.52
N ALA A 2 -37.29 -2.09 -27.85
CA ALA A 2 -36.09 -2.33 -27.04
C ALA A 2 -36.22 -3.41 -25.93
N SER A 3 -37.35 -3.45 -25.21
CA SER A 3 -37.60 -4.48 -24.17
C SER A 3 -37.72 -5.90 -24.75
N LYS A 4 -38.34 -6.04 -25.93
CA LYS A 4 -38.47 -7.32 -26.63
C LYS A 4 -37.10 -7.83 -27.11
N ILE A 5 -36.32 -6.96 -27.72
CA ILE A 5 -34.95 -7.26 -28.17
C ILE A 5 -34.07 -7.67 -26.97
N ARG A 6 -34.16 -6.96 -25.84
CA ARG A 6 -33.43 -7.32 -24.61
C ARG A 6 -33.83 -8.70 -24.09
N GLY A 7 -35.12 -9.03 -24.13
CA GLY A 7 -35.63 -10.35 -23.75
C GLY A 7 -35.11 -11.48 -24.65
N GLU A 8 -35.06 -11.24 -25.96
CA GLU A 8 -34.53 -12.19 -26.95
C GLU A 8 -33.02 -12.41 -26.78
N VAL A 9 -32.25 -11.33 -26.59
CA VAL A 9 -30.81 -11.40 -26.32
C VAL A 9 -30.53 -12.16 -25.02
N ASN A 10 -31.24 -11.84 -23.93
CA ASN A 10 -31.06 -12.54 -22.65
C ASN A 10 -31.41 -14.03 -22.76
N ALA A 11 -32.46 -14.38 -23.52
CA ALA A 11 -32.82 -15.77 -23.76
C ALA A 11 -31.74 -16.51 -24.56
N SER A 12 -31.15 -15.87 -25.58
CA SER A 12 -30.04 -16.42 -26.35
C SER A 12 -28.80 -16.65 -25.48
N ILE A 13 -28.46 -15.70 -24.60
CA ILE A 13 -27.34 -15.85 -23.66
C ILE A 13 -27.60 -17.03 -22.70
N CYS A 14 -28.80 -17.13 -22.12
CA CYS A 14 -29.15 -18.24 -21.24
C CYS A 14 -29.08 -19.60 -21.94
N ALA A 15 -29.50 -19.67 -23.22
CA ALA A 15 -29.38 -20.88 -24.02
C ALA A 15 -27.91 -21.23 -24.29
N GLY A 16 -27.08 -20.24 -24.66
CA GLY A 16 -25.65 -20.44 -24.87
C GLY A 16 -24.92 -21.00 -23.65
N ILE A 17 -25.18 -20.45 -22.45
CA ILE A 17 -24.65 -20.99 -21.18
C ILE A 17 -25.08 -22.46 -21.01
N HIS A 18 -26.38 -22.74 -21.18
CA HIS A 18 -26.93 -24.08 -21.01
C HIS A 18 -26.33 -25.11 -21.99
N ASP A 19 -26.09 -24.71 -23.24
CA ASP A 19 -25.63 -25.61 -24.29
C ASP A 19 -24.13 -25.92 -24.18
N ARG A 20 -23.34 -25.00 -23.60
CA ARG A 20 -21.92 -25.23 -23.28
C ARG A 20 -21.68 -26.15 -22.09
N MET A 21 -22.71 -26.41 -21.28
CA MET A 21 -22.61 -27.30 -20.12
C MET A 21 -22.94 -28.75 -20.47
N SER A 22 -22.16 -29.69 -19.93
CA SER A 22 -22.49 -31.13 -19.96
C SER A 22 -23.73 -31.44 -19.12
N ALA A 23 -24.37 -32.59 -19.35
CA ALA A 23 -25.52 -33.01 -18.56
C ALA A 23 -25.19 -33.20 -17.05
N PRO A 24 -24.02 -33.76 -16.67
CA PRO A 24 -23.61 -33.83 -15.27
C PRO A 24 -23.44 -32.46 -14.60
N GLU A 25 -22.83 -31.48 -15.26
CA GLU A 25 -22.66 -30.12 -14.73
C GLU A 25 -24.02 -29.44 -14.51
N ARG A 26 -24.95 -29.57 -15.46
CA ARG A 26 -26.31 -29.05 -15.33
C ARG A 26 -27.05 -29.66 -14.13
N ALA A 27 -26.94 -30.98 -13.96
CA ALA A 27 -27.52 -31.66 -12.82
C ALA A 27 -26.83 -31.29 -11.49
N GLY A 28 -25.52 -31.04 -11.51
CA GLY A 28 -24.74 -30.60 -10.36
C GLY A 28 -25.18 -29.22 -9.87
N LEU A 29 -25.30 -28.23 -10.75
CA LEU A 29 -25.76 -26.89 -10.38
C LEU A 29 -27.19 -26.89 -9.85
N LEU A 30 -28.09 -27.68 -10.44
CA LEU A 30 -29.47 -27.77 -9.96
C LEU A 30 -29.56 -28.44 -8.58
N ARG A 31 -28.69 -29.42 -8.29
CA ARG A 31 -28.60 -30.05 -6.95
C ARG A 31 -28.26 -29.05 -5.85
N LEU A 32 -27.58 -27.94 -6.16
CA LEU A 32 -27.30 -26.89 -5.18
C LEU A 32 -28.58 -26.27 -4.58
N LEU A 33 -29.69 -26.30 -5.32
CA LEU A 33 -31.00 -25.81 -4.91
C LEU A 33 -31.79 -26.82 -4.04
N GLU A 34 -31.28 -28.04 -3.90
CA GLU A 34 -31.97 -29.15 -3.22
C GLU A 34 -31.19 -29.68 -2.02
N GLU A 35 -29.87 -29.87 -2.19
CA GLU A 35 -29.00 -30.42 -1.17
C GLU A 35 -28.83 -29.45 0.00
N ARG A 36 -29.04 -29.98 1.21
CA ARG A 36 -28.95 -29.23 2.47
C ARG A 36 -27.78 -29.70 3.31
N GLN A 37 -27.16 -28.74 3.97
CA GLN A 37 -26.16 -28.99 4.99
C GLN A 37 -26.82 -29.42 6.31
N SER A 38 -25.99 -29.85 7.26
CA SER A 38 -26.41 -30.20 8.63
C SER A 38 -27.11 -29.06 9.37
N ASP A 39 -26.86 -27.80 8.99
CA ASP A 39 -27.52 -26.61 9.54
C ASP A 39 -28.86 -26.27 8.86
N GLY A 40 -29.30 -27.10 7.90
CA GLY A 40 -30.54 -26.94 7.14
C GLY A 40 -30.45 -25.96 5.97
N THR A 41 -29.31 -25.28 5.76
CA THR A 41 -29.11 -24.36 4.63
C THR A 41 -28.74 -25.10 3.35
N THR A 42 -29.19 -24.61 2.19
CA THR A 42 -28.84 -25.22 0.90
C THR A 42 -27.41 -24.91 0.49
N LEU A 43 -26.82 -25.74 -0.36
CA LEU A 43 -25.50 -25.45 -0.95
C LEU A 43 -25.52 -24.16 -1.79
N PHE A 44 -26.66 -23.81 -2.39
CA PHE A 44 -26.86 -22.51 -3.03
C PHE A 44 -26.67 -21.34 -2.06
N ASN A 45 -27.23 -21.41 -0.84
CA ASN A 45 -27.02 -20.37 0.17
C ASN A 45 -25.55 -20.29 0.63
N ARG A 46 -24.80 -21.39 0.55
CA ARG A 46 -23.35 -21.39 0.80
C ARG A 46 -22.59 -20.60 -0.25
N LEU A 47 -22.98 -20.65 -1.53
CA LEU A 47 -22.35 -19.85 -2.59
C LEU A 47 -22.45 -18.34 -2.31
N LYS A 48 -23.56 -17.90 -1.71
CA LYS A 48 -23.83 -16.48 -1.41
C LYS A 48 -23.02 -15.93 -0.24
N LYS A 49 -22.71 -16.77 0.75
CA LYS A 49 -22.07 -16.31 2.00
C LYS A 49 -20.72 -15.67 1.70
N PRO A 50 -20.48 -14.40 2.10
CA PRO A 50 -19.14 -13.81 2.01
C PRO A 50 -18.22 -14.47 3.04
N ASP A 51 -16.91 -14.48 2.77
CA ASP A 51 -15.95 -15.08 3.69
C ASP A 51 -15.60 -14.17 4.88
N GLN A 52 -15.23 -14.81 5.99
CA GLN A 52 -14.80 -14.16 7.22
C GLN A 52 -13.28 -13.91 7.12
N GLY A 53 -12.79 -12.73 7.52
CA GLY A 53 -11.48 -12.14 7.15
C GLY A 53 -10.16 -12.94 7.38
N PRO A 54 -8.98 -12.31 7.50
CA PRO A 54 -7.70 -13.03 7.36
C PRO A 54 -7.27 -13.80 8.64
N THR A 55 -7.65 -15.07 8.77
CA THR A 55 -7.15 -15.99 9.83
C THR A 55 -6.76 -17.37 9.28
N TRP A 56 -6.04 -18.19 10.06
CA TRP A 56 -5.63 -19.54 9.62
C TRP A 56 -6.81 -20.52 9.46
N SER A 57 -7.80 -20.44 10.34
CA SER A 57 -9.07 -21.17 10.16
C SER A 57 -9.78 -20.73 8.89
N HIS A 58 -9.74 -19.43 8.58
CA HIS A 58 -10.36 -18.91 7.37
C HIS A 58 -9.63 -19.33 6.11
N PHE A 59 -8.29 -19.40 6.11
CA PHE A 59 -7.54 -19.95 4.98
C PHE A 59 -7.95 -21.38 4.63
N LYS A 60 -7.93 -22.29 5.62
CA LYS A 60 -8.31 -23.70 5.37
C LYS A 60 -9.74 -23.82 4.86
N ASN A 61 -10.63 -22.93 5.31
CA ASN A 61 -12.00 -22.88 4.83
C ASN A 61 -12.07 -22.33 3.39
N LEU A 62 -11.30 -21.29 3.06
CA LEU A 62 -11.19 -20.70 1.74
C LEU A 62 -10.62 -21.70 0.72
N ALA A 63 -9.53 -22.39 1.05
CA ALA A 63 -8.94 -23.41 0.19
C ALA A 63 -9.93 -24.55 -0.11
N LYS A 64 -10.63 -25.05 0.91
CA LYS A 64 -11.70 -26.05 0.74
C LYS A 64 -12.89 -25.51 -0.05
N ARG A 65 -13.19 -24.22 0.08
CA ARG A 65 -14.26 -23.57 -0.67
C ARG A 65 -13.87 -23.44 -2.13
N LEU A 66 -12.63 -23.06 -2.43
CA LEU A 66 -12.10 -22.99 -3.79
C LEU A 66 -12.19 -24.35 -4.46
N GLU A 67 -11.68 -25.41 -3.82
CA GLU A 67 -11.78 -26.79 -4.30
C GLU A 67 -13.24 -27.18 -4.60
N TRP A 68 -14.15 -26.91 -3.65
CA TRP A 68 -15.57 -27.22 -3.83
C TRP A 68 -16.21 -26.46 -5.00
N VAL A 69 -15.88 -25.17 -5.20
CA VAL A 69 -16.47 -24.38 -6.31
C VAL A 69 -15.84 -24.77 -7.64
N ASP A 70 -14.54 -25.10 -7.68
CA ASP A 70 -13.85 -25.59 -8.88
C ASP A 70 -14.39 -26.97 -9.32
N GLU A 71 -14.79 -27.84 -8.38
CA GLU A 71 -15.44 -29.13 -8.67
C GLU A 71 -16.82 -29.01 -9.34
N LEU A 72 -17.47 -27.83 -9.29
CA LEU A 72 -18.77 -27.62 -9.93
C LEU A 72 -18.69 -27.58 -11.45
N GLY A 73 -17.50 -27.32 -12.00
CA GLY A 73 -17.17 -27.38 -13.42
C GLY A 73 -16.49 -26.12 -13.94
N ASP A 74 -16.17 -26.12 -15.24
CA ASP A 74 -15.38 -25.04 -15.84
C ASP A 74 -16.23 -23.83 -16.19
N THR A 75 -16.39 -22.96 -15.18
CA THR A 75 -17.16 -21.72 -15.31
C THR A 75 -16.58 -20.75 -16.34
N GLY A 76 -15.32 -20.89 -16.77
CA GLY A 76 -14.74 -20.07 -17.84
C GLY A 76 -15.39 -20.40 -19.19
N VAL A 77 -15.45 -21.69 -19.51
CA VAL A 77 -16.11 -22.22 -20.72
C VAL A 77 -17.60 -21.86 -20.74
N TRP A 78 -18.29 -21.93 -19.60
CA TRP A 78 -19.72 -21.61 -19.55
C TRP A 78 -19.99 -20.13 -19.90
N MET A 79 -19.10 -19.24 -19.47
CA MET A 79 -19.22 -17.79 -19.60
C MET A 79 -18.59 -17.22 -20.88
N ASP A 80 -18.03 -18.08 -21.74
CA ASP A 80 -17.36 -17.68 -22.97
C ASP A 80 -18.25 -16.79 -23.85
N ASP A 81 -17.67 -15.76 -24.47
CA ASP A 81 -18.37 -14.73 -25.25
C ASP A 81 -19.49 -13.94 -24.53
N ILE A 82 -19.57 -13.99 -23.19
CA ILE A 82 -20.55 -13.21 -22.42
C ILE A 82 -19.88 -11.98 -21.83
N ALA A 83 -20.43 -10.80 -22.14
CA ALA A 83 -19.97 -9.55 -21.55
C ALA A 83 -20.01 -9.61 -20.01
N ALA A 84 -18.93 -9.20 -19.34
CA ALA A 84 -18.79 -9.25 -17.88
C ALA A 84 -19.96 -8.55 -17.14
N GLY A 85 -20.45 -7.43 -17.69
CA GLY A 85 -21.63 -6.74 -17.15
C GLY A 85 -22.89 -7.63 -17.12
N LYS A 86 -23.08 -8.52 -18.11
CA LYS A 86 -24.21 -9.45 -18.14
C LYS A 86 -24.05 -10.61 -17.18
N ILE A 87 -22.83 -11.09 -16.98
CA ILE A 87 -22.54 -12.09 -15.94
C ILE A 87 -22.89 -11.50 -14.56
N THR A 88 -22.47 -10.25 -14.31
CA THR A 88 -22.79 -9.52 -13.07
C THR A 88 -24.29 -9.30 -12.89
N ASP A 89 -25.02 -8.87 -13.93
CA ASP A 89 -26.48 -8.70 -13.90
C ASP A 89 -27.18 -10.01 -13.46
N PHE A 90 -26.86 -11.13 -14.13
CA PHE A 90 -27.48 -12.43 -13.85
C PHE A 90 -27.05 -13.04 -12.53
N ALA A 91 -25.80 -12.87 -12.13
CA ALA A 91 -25.35 -13.29 -10.80
C ALA A 91 -26.05 -12.48 -9.70
N GLY A 92 -26.24 -11.18 -9.90
CA GLY A 92 -26.99 -10.32 -8.98
C GLY A 92 -28.46 -10.72 -8.86
N GLU A 93 -29.11 -11.05 -9.99
CA GLU A 93 -30.48 -11.58 -10.00
C GLU A 93 -30.57 -12.90 -9.22
N ALA A 94 -29.61 -13.80 -9.38
CA ALA A 94 -29.53 -15.03 -8.60
C ALA A 94 -29.23 -14.79 -7.11
N ASP A 95 -28.35 -13.85 -6.79
CA ASP A 95 -27.97 -13.51 -5.42
C ASP A 95 -29.12 -12.87 -4.63
N ALA A 96 -29.99 -12.10 -5.29
CA ALA A 96 -31.19 -11.54 -4.69
C ALA A 96 -32.31 -12.57 -4.45
N ALA A 97 -32.41 -13.59 -5.32
CA ALA A 97 -33.51 -14.56 -5.30
C ALA A 97 -33.33 -15.66 -4.24
N ASP A 98 -34.41 -16.13 -3.63
CA ASP A 98 -34.39 -17.35 -2.83
C ASP A 98 -34.58 -18.63 -3.68
N VAL A 99 -34.46 -19.81 -3.06
CA VAL A 99 -34.60 -21.09 -3.77
C VAL A 99 -36.02 -21.30 -4.32
N ALA A 100 -37.05 -20.80 -3.64
CA ALA A 100 -38.43 -20.92 -4.11
C ALA A 100 -38.66 -20.02 -5.32
N GLU A 101 -38.22 -18.76 -5.26
CA GLU A 101 -38.29 -17.82 -6.37
C GLU A 101 -37.52 -18.34 -7.59
N LEU A 102 -36.33 -18.90 -7.39
CA LEU A 102 -35.56 -19.50 -8.49
C LEU A 102 -36.30 -20.65 -9.18
N ARG A 103 -37.14 -21.39 -8.47
CA ARG A 103 -37.92 -22.50 -9.06
C ARG A 103 -39.00 -22.03 -10.02
N ASP A 104 -39.48 -20.81 -9.87
CA ASP A 104 -40.51 -20.22 -10.75
C ASP A 104 -39.94 -19.76 -12.11
N TYR A 105 -38.61 -19.64 -12.23
CA TYR A 105 -37.95 -19.36 -13.50
C TYR A 105 -37.98 -20.57 -14.44
N LYS A 106 -38.03 -20.27 -15.76
CA LYS A 106 -37.87 -21.29 -16.81
C LYS A 106 -36.55 -22.07 -16.60
N PRO A 107 -36.52 -23.41 -16.81
CA PRO A 107 -35.35 -24.24 -16.48
C PRO A 107 -34.02 -23.74 -17.03
N VAL A 108 -33.98 -23.30 -18.29
CA VAL A 108 -32.78 -22.76 -18.95
C VAL A 108 -32.31 -21.47 -18.28
N LYS A 109 -33.22 -20.53 -18.00
CA LYS A 109 -32.88 -19.27 -17.32
C LYS A 109 -32.44 -19.54 -15.88
N ARG A 110 -33.14 -20.41 -15.14
CA ARG A 110 -32.78 -20.79 -13.77
C ARG A 110 -31.35 -21.34 -13.69
N LEU A 111 -31.00 -22.24 -14.60
CA LEU A 111 -29.65 -22.80 -14.68
C LEU A 111 -28.61 -21.71 -14.96
N ALA A 112 -28.87 -20.84 -15.96
CA ALA A 112 -27.97 -19.76 -16.32
C ALA A 112 -27.70 -18.80 -15.14
N LEU A 113 -28.75 -18.43 -14.39
CA LEU A 113 -28.62 -17.60 -13.19
C LEU A 113 -27.72 -18.24 -12.12
N VAL A 114 -27.93 -19.53 -11.82
CA VAL A 114 -27.09 -20.28 -10.86
C VAL A 114 -25.66 -20.44 -11.38
N ALA A 115 -25.47 -20.63 -12.69
CA ALA A 115 -24.14 -20.71 -13.30
C ALA A 115 -23.38 -19.38 -13.19
N CYS A 116 -24.02 -18.24 -13.46
CA CYS A 116 -23.41 -16.92 -13.29
C CYS A 116 -23.04 -16.65 -11.82
N LEU A 117 -23.91 -17.01 -10.86
CA LEU A 117 -23.60 -16.88 -9.44
C LEU A 117 -22.43 -17.77 -9.02
N THR A 118 -22.36 -18.99 -9.55
CA THR A 118 -21.26 -19.92 -9.30
C THR A 118 -19.95 -19.37 -9.85
N HIS A 119 -19.97 -18.82 -11.06
CA HIS A 119 -18.82 -18.14 -11.65
C HIS A 119 -18.34 -16.97 -10.76
N LYS A 120 -19.26 -16.09 -10.32
CA LYS A 120 -18.92 -15.00 -9.37
C LYS A 120 -18.44 -15.50 -8.02
N ALA A 121 -18.97 -16.61 -7.50
CA ALA A 121 -18.48 -17.19 -6.25
C ALA A 121 -17.04 -17.71 -6.42
N ARG A 122 -16.72 -18.31 -7.57
CA ARG A 122 -15.38 -18.80 -7.91
C ARG A 122 -14.36 -17.65 -7.96
N MET A 123 -14.71 -16.55 -8.62
CA MET A 123 -13.88 -15.34 -8.70
C MET A 123 -13.63 -14.73 -7.30
N ARG A 124 -14.70 -14.54 -6.52
CA ARG A 124 -14.61 -13.99 -5.16
C ARG A 124 -13.69 -14.78 -4.25
N VAL A 125 -13.73 -16.11 -4.29
CA VAL A 125 -12.87 -16.94 -3.44
C VAL A 125 -11.39 -16.79 -3.81
N ARG A 126 -11.06 -16.61 -5.10
CA ARG A 126 -9.69 -16.30 -5.54
C ARG A 126 -9.25 -14.92 -5.08
N ASP A 127 -10.11 -13.92 -5.19
CA ASP A 127 -9.83 -12.56 -4.70
C ASP A 127 -9.65 -12.53 -3.17
N ASP A 128 -10.44 -13.31 -2.43
CA ASP A 128 -10.31 -13.45 -0.98
C ASP A 128 -8.98 -14.11 -0.58
N LEU A 129 -8.53 -15.13 -1.32
CA LEU A 129 -7.21 -15.77 -1.11
C LEU A 129 -6.06 -14.81 -1.42
N ALA A 130 -6.11 -14.09 -2.54
CA ALA A 130 -5.11 -13.09 -2.93
C ALA A 130 -5.05 -11.95 -1.90
N THR A 131 -6.21 -11.43 -1.50
CA THR A 131 -6.35 -10.43 -0.45
C THR A 131 -5.78 -10.92 0.88
N MET A 132 -6.04 -12.18 1.25
CA MET A 132 -5.51 -12.75 2.48
C MET A 132 -3.99 -12.88 2.43
N PHE A 133 -3.42 -13.31 1.29
CA PHE A 133 -1.97 -13.32 1.07
C PHE A 133 -1.36 -11.93 1.25
N CYS A 134 -1.86 -10.93 0.53
CA CYS A 134 -1.39 -9.54 0.59
C CYS A 134 -1.49 -8.95 2.00
N LYS A 135 -2.63 -9.12 2.68
CA LYS A 135 -2.83 -8.63 4.05
C LYS A 135 -1.87 -9.31 5.04
N ARG A 136 -1.58 -10.59 4.85
CA ARG A 136 -0.69 -11.33 5.75
C ARG A 136 0.76 -10.91 5.55
N VAL A 137 1.22 -10.73 4.31
CA VAL A 137 2.55 -10.18 4.00
C VAL A 137 2.70 -8.78 4.59
N ALA A 138 1.74 -7.89 4.37
CA ALA A 138 1.74 -6.53 4.93
C ALA A 138 1.83 -6.52 6.47
N MET A 139 1.12 -7.44 7.15
CA MET A 139 1.20 -7.58 8.60
C MET A 139 2.61 -8.01 9.06
N LYS A 140 3.31 -8.88 8.32
CA LYS A 140 4.67 -9.30 8.65
C LYS A 140 5.69 -8.19 8.40
N ILE A 141 5.55 -7.46 7.30
CA ILE A 141 6.36 -6.27 7.02
C ILE A 141 6.20 -5.25 8.15
N LYS A 142 4.96 -4.98 8.59
CA LYS A 142 4.71 -4.07 9.71
C LYS A 142 5.42 -4.55 10.99
N LYS A 143 5.36 -5.84 11.31
CA LYS A 143 6.04 -6.41 12.49
C LYS A 143 7.56 -6.30 12.39
N ALA A 144 8.14 -6.60 11.23
CA ALA A 144 9.58 -6.48 11.01
C ALA A 144 10.06 -5.02 11.13
N LYS A 145 9.26 -4.06 10.65
CA LYS A 145 9.55 -2.62 10.83
C LYS A 145 9.46 -2.20 12.29
N VAL A 146 8.47 -2.68 13.04
CA VAL A 146 8.36 -2.41 14.48
C VAL A 146 9.56 -2.99 15.23
N GLU A 147 9.94 -4.23 14.93
CA GLU A 147 11.13 -4.88 15.52
C GLU A 147 12.41 -4.08 15.21
N LEU A 148 12.56 -3.56 14.00
CA LEU A 148 13.68 -2.68 13.66
C LEU A 148 13.70 -1.40 14.52
N GLU A 149 12.54 -0.76 14.71
CA GLU A 149 12.45 0.43 15.56
C GLU A 149 12.74 0.12 17.03
N GLU A 150 12.34 -1.05 17.54
CA GLU A 150 12.70 -1.53 18.88
C GLU A 150 14.21 -1.74 19.01
N ILE A 151 14.85 -2.36 18.02
CA ILE A 151 16.31 -2.54 17.97
C ILE A 151 17.01 -1.17 17.94
N ARG A 152 16.55 -0.23 17.11
CA ARG A 152 17.09 1.13 17.03
C ARG A 152 16.98 1.89 18.34
N LEU A 153 15.85 1.75 19.03
CA LEU A 153 15.65 2.38 20.34
C LEU A 153 16.62 1.80 21.37
N ALA A 154 16.77 0.47 21.42
CA ALA A 154 17.71 -0.19 22.31
C ALA A 154 19.17 0.21 22.01
N GLU A 155 19.55 0.29 20.73
CA GLU A 155 20.88 0.79 20.32
C GLU A 155 21.08 2.24 20.76
N ARG A 156 20.09 3.10 20.56
CA ARG A 156 20.15 4.50 20.97
C ARG A 156 20.31 4.63 22.48
N GLU A 157 19.59 3.83 23.27
CA GLU A 157 19.77 3.80 24.74
C GLU A 157 21.18 3.37 25.13
N ILE A 158 21.75 2.35 24.46
CA ILE A 158 23.13 1.91 24.71
C ILE A 158 24.12 3.02 24.32
N VAL A 159 23.93 3.68 23.18
CA VAL A 159 24.79 4.77 22.71
C VAL A 159 24.70 5.99 23.63
N GLU A 160 23.49 6.41 24.03
CA GLU A 160 23.29 7.53 24.96
C GLU A 160 23.92 7.22 26.33
N ALA A 161 23.79 5.98 26.83
CA ALA A 161 24.48 5.52 28.03
C ALA A 161 26.01 5.57 27.85
N LEU A 162 26.54 5.10 26.71
CA LEU A 162 27.97 5.12 26.43
C LEU A 162 28.53 6.54 26.36
N ILE A 163 27.82 7.46 25.69
CA ILE A 163 28.17 8.88 25.60
C ILE A 163 28.14 9.53 26.99
N GLY A 164 27.13 9.23 27.81
CA GLY A 164 27.03 9.70 29.19
C GLY A 164 28.18 9.22 30.07
N ASN A 165 28.52 7.93 29.97
CA ASN A 165 29.65 7.31 30.67
C ASN A 165 30.97 7.96 30.24
N TYR A 166 31.19 8.10 28.94
CA TYR A 166 32.40 8.69 28.39
C TYR A 166 32.54 10.17 28.76
N ARG A 167 31.46 10.96 28.70
CA ARG A 167 31.45 12.35 29.17
C ARG A 167 31.85 12.45 30.65
N THR A 168 31.41 11.51 31.48
CA THR A 168 31.76 11.49 32.91
C THR A 168 33.25 11.18 33.12
N VAL A 169 33.80 10.23 32.36
CA VAL A 169 35.24 9.94 32.37
C VAL A 169 36.04 11.17 31.92
N LEU A 170 35.63 11.81 30.82
CA LEU A 170 36.28 13.02 30.32
C LEU A 170 36.26 14.14 31.36
N LYS A 171 35.12 14.43 32.01
CA LYS A 171 35.03 15.44 33.08
C LYS A 171 35.97 15.17 34.26
N ASN A 172 36.33 13.91 34.51
CA ASN A 172 37.28 13.58 35.56
C ASN A 172 38.73 13.88 35.18
N ILE A 173 39.04 13.91 33.88
CA ILE A 173 40.39 14.06 33.31
C ILE A 173 40.60 15.48 32.73
N ASP A 174 39.52 16.20 32.40
CA ASP A 174 39.52 17.55 31.83
C ASP A 174 40.22 18.58 32.73
N GLU A 175 40.54 19.76 32.18
CA GLU A 175 41.15 20.86 32.95
C GLU A 175 40.26 21.25 34.15
N GLY A 176 40.85 21.24 35.34
CA GLY A 176 40.12 21.44 36.61
C GLY A 176 39.36 20.21 37.13
N GLY A 177 39.40 19.08 36.41
CA GLY A 177 38.82 17.81 36.82
C GLY A 177 39.61 17.13 37.97
N PRO A 178 38.98 16.22 38.74
CA PRO A 178 39.60 15.53 39.88
C PRO A 178 40.96 14.89 39.62
N ALA A 179 41.17 14.25 38.46
CA ALA A 179 42.44 13.60 38.13
C ALA A 179 43.54 14.63 37.81
N GLN A 180 43.19 15.68 37.06
CA GLN A 180 44.12 16.76 36.70
C GLN A 180 44.50 17.60 37.92
N ALA A 181 43.51 17.98 38.76
CA ALA A 181 43.73 18.69 40.00
C ALA A 181 44.59 17.87 40.99
N ALA A 182 44.41 16.54 41.02
CA ALA A 182 45.27 15.65 41.79
C ALA A 182 46.70 15.59 41.23
N LEU A 183 46.87 15.54 39.91
CA LEU A 183 48.17 15.58 39.25
C LEU A 183 48.91 16.89 39.52
N GLU A 184 48.25 18.03 39.35
CA GLU A 184 48.81 19.37 39.61
C GLU A 184 49.21 19.53 41.08
N LYS A 185 48.33 19.08 42.00
CA LYS A 185 48.62 19.10 43.44
C LYS A 185 49.77 18.18 43.82
N ALA A 186 49.86 16.99 43.23
CA ALA A 186 50.98 16.09 43.46
C ALA A 186 52.29 16.64 42.88
N ALA A 187 52.24 17.29 41.70
CA ALA A 187 53.38 17.94 41.08
C ALA A 187 53.90 19.11 41.93
N SER A 188 53.02 19.96 42.47
CA SER A 188 53.44 21.04 43.38
C SER A 188 54.04 20.49 44.68
N MET A 189 53.46 19.43 45.25
CA MET A 189 53.98 18.78 46.45
C MET A 189 55.33 18.08 46.24
N THR A 190 55.68 17.70 45.01
CA THR A 190 56.96 17.04 44.68
C THR A 190 58.00 17.99 44.09
N ALA A 191 57.62 19.21 43.69
CA ALA A 191 58.55 20.21 43.16
C ALA A 191 59.62 20.61 44.20
N GLU A 192 59.22 20.81 45.46
CA GLU A 192 60.16 21.11 46.56
C GLU A 192 61.13 19.96 46.84
N VAL A 193 60.65 18.72 46.71
CA VAL A 193 61.47 17.50 46.88
C VAL A 193 62.46 17.33 45.74
N ARG A 194 62.01 17.55 44.50
CA ARG A 194 62.86 17.48 43.31
C ARG A 194 63.99 18.52 43.35
N ALA A 195 63.70 19.73 43.82
CA ALA A 195 64.72 20.76 44.02
C ALA A 195 65.71 20.42 45.14
N ALA A 196 65.25 19.79 46.23
CA ALA A 196 66.11 19.39 47.35
C ALA A 196 67.01 18.17 47.04
N LEU A 197 66.59 17.31 46.11
CA LEU A 197 67.31 16.10 45.68
C LEU A 197 68.17 16.31 44.43
N ASP A 198 68.15 17.51 43.84
CA ASP A 198 68.87 17.82 42.59
C ASP A 198 70.39 17.67 42.79
N GLY A 199 71.03 16.90 41.91
CA GLY A 199 72.47 16.58 41.96
C GLY A 199 72.91 15.45 42.91
N LEU A 200 71.97 14.73 43.56
CA LEU A 200 72.27 13.47 44.25
C LEU A 200 72.05 12.28 43.29
N ASP A 201 73.03 11.38 43.18
CA ASP A 201 72.94 10.14 42.39
C ASP A 201 72.95 8.88 43.27
N GLU A 202 72.91 7.69 42.65
CA GLU A 202 72.93 6.40 43.38
C GLU A 202 74.25 6.16 44.16
N GLN A 203 75.29 6.96 43.94
CA GLN A 203 76.61 6.85 44.57
C GLN A 203 76.83 7.90 45.67
N ALA A 204 75.84 8.77 45.93
CA ALA A 204 75.94 9.80 46.95
C ALA A 204 76.11 9.20 48.36
N PRO A 205 77.09 9.68 49.16
CA PRO A 205 77.37 9.13 50.48
C PRO A 205 76.19 9.34 51.45
N ALA A 206 75.88 8.32 52.26
CA ALA A 206 74.69 8.28 53.12
C ALA A 206 74.63 9.44 54.14
N ASP A 207 75.78 9.98 54.49
CA ASP A 207 76.00 11.13 55.37
C ASP A 207 75.69 12.49 54.70
N GLU A 208 75.94 12.66 53.40
CA GLU A 208 75.50 13.83 52.62
C GLU A 208 73.97 13.83 52.48
N VAL A 209 73.40 12.64 52.21
CA VAL A 209 71.95 12.41 52.13
C VAL A 209 71.30 12.69 53.49
N ALA A 210 71.85 12.16 54.59
CA ALA A 210 71.34 12.38 55.94
C ALA A 210 71.45 13.84 56.40
N ARG A 211 72.48 14.57 55.95
CA ARG A 211 72.69 16.00 56.26
C ARG A 211 71.68 16.89 55.54
N ARG A 212 71.42 16.64 54.24
CA ARG A 212 70.39 17.39 53.49
C ARG A 212 68.97 17.06 53.94
N LEU A 213 68.75 15.86 54.49
CA LEU A 213 67.44 15.38 54.94
C LEU A 213 67.23 15.48 56.47
N GLU A 214 68.20 16.02 57.21
CA GLU A 214 68.17 16.28 58.66
C GLU A 214 67.82 15.07 59.55
N GLY A 215 68.16 13.84 59.14
CA GLY A 215 68.14 12.64 60.00
C GLY A 215 66.77 12.18 60.55
N ARG A 216 65.64 12.65 60.01
CA ARG A 216 64.28 12.13 60.29
C ARG A 216 63.70 11.53 59.01
N VAL A 217 62.56 10.82 59.06
CA VAL A 217 61.82 10.48 57.83
C VAL A 217 61.61 11.79 57.09
N SER A 218 62.38 12.01 56.02
CA SER A 218 62.59 13.38 55.61
C SER A 218 61.25 13.98 55.16
N PRO A 219 61.00 15.27 55.40
CA PRO A 219 59.84 15.96 54.85
C PRO A 219 59.63 15.67 53.36
N ALA A 220 60.72 15.40 52.63
CA ALA A 220 60.70 15.03 51.23
C ALA A 220 60.11 13.63 50.97
N VAL A 221 60.45 12.62 51.77
CA VAL A 221 59.86 11.27 51.65
C VAL A 221 58.37 11.30 52.01
N LEU A 222 58.00 12.06 53.04
CA LEU A 222 56.59 12.27 53.42
C LEU A 222 55.81 13.03 52.35
N ALA A 223 56.41 14.04 51.70
CA ALA A 223 55.80 14.77 50.60
C ALA A 223 55.61 13.88 49.36
N LEU A 224 56.59 13.02 49.05
CA LEU A 224 56.50 12.05 47.95
C LEU A 224 55.42 10.99 48.20
N ALA A 225 55.34 10.46 49.43
CA ALA A 225 54.29 9.53 49.85
C ALA A 225 52.90 10.18 49.80
N ARG A 226 52.77 11.45 50.22
CA ARG A 226 51.50 12.20 50.11
C ARG A 226 51.14 12.50 48.65
N ALA A 227 52.12 12.85 47.81
CA ALA A 227 51.88 13.09 46.39
C ALA A 227 51.44 11.82 45.64
N GLN A 228 52.06 10.68 45.95
CA GLN A 228 51.59 9.38 45.46
C GLN A 228 50.17 9.07 45.93
N ALA A 229 49.85 9.33 47.20
CA ALA A 229 48.48 9.15 47.71
C ALA A 229 47.46 10.07 47.01
N VAL A 230 47.85 11.30 46.67
CA VAL A 230 47.01 12.25 45.93
C VAL A 230 46.81 11.81 44.47
N GLN A 231 47.87 11.40 43.75
CA GLN A 231 47.74 10.85 42.39
C GLN A 231 46.90 9.58 42.37
N ALA A 232 47.12 8.67 43.33
CA ALA A 232 46.32 7.46 43.49
C ALA A 232 44.85 7.78 43.77
N GLY A 233 44.56 8.85 44.51
CA GLY A 233 43.21 9.35 44.74
C GLY A 233 42.55 9.91 43.47
N GLY A 234 43.29 10.67 42.65
CA GLY A 234 42.82 11.20 41.38
C GLY A 234 42.52 10.11 40.34
N LEU A 235 43.44 9.16 40.18
CA LEU A 235 43.23 7.96 39.37
C LEU A 235 42.05 7.15 39.93
N GLY A 236 41.99 6.98 41.25
CA GLY A 236 40.90 6.29 41.95
C GLY A 236 39.52 6.90 41.73
N ALA A 237 39.42 8.22 41.49
CA ALA A 237 38.16 8.88 41.12
C ALA A 237 37.70 8.49 39.70
N VAL A 238 38.64 8.38 38.75
CA VAL A 238 38.37 7.89 37.39
C VAL A 238 37.95 6.42 37.43
N THR A 239 38.66 5.57 38.18
CA THR A 239 38.31 4.15 38.31
C THR A 239 36.96 3.97 39.01
N LYS A 240 36.64 4.73 40.06
CA LYS A 240 35.31 4.71 40.70
C LYS A 240 34.19 5.11 39.75
N ALA A 241 34.41 6.10 38.88
CA ALA A 241 33.43 6.48 37.88
C ALA A 241 33.16 5.31 36.92
N VAL A 242 34.21 4.64 36.43
CA VAL A 242 34.08 3.47 35.55
C VAL A 242 33.44 2.27 36.27
N GLU A 243 33.78 2.02 37.53
CA GLU A 243 33.14 0.99 38.36
C GLU A 243 31.65 1.26 38.58
N GLY A 244 31.25 2.52 38.78
CA GLY A 244 29.84 2.94 38.88
C GLY A 244 29.01 2.61 37.63
N PHE A 245 29.67 2.44 36.48
CA PHE A 245 29.03 2.02 35.22
C PHE A 245 29.07 0.49 34.99
N GLY A 246 29.57 -0.28 35.96
CA GLY A 246 29.72 -1.73 35.88
C GLY A 246 31.08 -2.20 35.36
N GLY A 247 32.08 -1.31 35.33
CA GLY A 247 33.47 -1.63 34.98
C GLY A 247 33.75 -1.65 33.47
N PHE A 248 35.03 -1.75 33.11
CA PHE A 248 35.50 -1.75 31.72
C PHE A 248 34.93 -2.90 30.90
N ALA A 249 34.85 -4.12 31.47
CA ALA A 249 34.34 -5.29 30.77
C ALA A 249 32.91 -5.08 30.24
N LYS A 250 32.03 -4.50 31.07
CA LYS A 250 30.64 -4.21 30.69
C LYS A 250 30.53 -3.11 29.64
N GLN A 251 31.41 -2.11 29.68
CA GLN A 251 31.45 -1.06 28.65
C GLN A 251 31.93 -1.62 27.30
N TYR A 252 32.94 -2.50 27.29
CA TYR A 252 33.36 -3.17 26.06
C TYR A 252 32.26 -4.06 25.47
N GLU A 253 31.54 -4.80 26.30
CA GLU A 253 30.38 -5.59 25.88
C GLU A 253 29.28 -4.71 25.24
N GLN A 254 29.03 -3.51 25.79
CA GLN A 254 28.08 -2.55 25.21
C GLN A 254 28.55 -2.02 23.84
N ILE A 255 29.85 -1.76 23.67
CA ILE A 255 30.43 -1.33 22.39
C ILE A 255 30.32 -2.43 21.34
N GLU A 256 30.63 -3.67 21.70
CA GLU A 256 30.50 -4.82 20.79
C GLU A 256 29.04 -5.05 20.36
N LYS A 257 28.08 -4.92 21.28
CA LYS A 257 26.65 -5.03 20.97
C LYS A 257 26.19 -4.00 19.93
N VAL A 258 26.61 -2.73 20.06
CA VAL A 258 26.28 -1.69 19.07
C VAL A 258 26.94 -1.97 17.72
N SER A 259 28.16 -2.52 17.72
CA SER A 259 28.88 -2.84 16.48
C SER A 259 28.32 -4.04 15.72
N ALA A 260 27.69 -4.99 16.42
CA ALA A 260 27.17 -6.22 15.82
C ALA A 260 25.91 -6.03 14.94
N HIS A 261 25.16 -4.92 15.09
CA HIS A 261 23.84 -4.72 14.47
C HIS A 261 23.82 -3.73 13.29
N HIS A 262 24.93 -3.56 12.56
CA HIS A 262 25.06 -2.57 11.47
C HIS A 262 24.27 -2.83 10.18
N GLY A 263 23.36 -3.82 10.13
CA GLY A 263 22.51 -4.08 8.96
C GLY A 263 21.49 -2.96 8.71
N ASN A 264 20.83 -2.45 9.76
CA ASN A 264 19.91 -1.30 9.75
C ASN A 264 18.77 -1.28 8.70
N PHE A 265 18.36 -2.45 8.18
CA PHE A 265 17.23 -2.59 7.26
C PHE A 265 16.32 -3.77 7.65
N TRP A 266 15.00 -3.60 7.52
CA TRP A 266 13.97 -4.49 8.09
C TRP A 266 13.83 -5.81 7.32
N GLU A 267 14.36 -5.86 6.10
CA GLU A 267 14.29 -6.98 5.15
C GLU A 267 14.93 -8.25 5.72
N VAL A 268 16.00 -8.13 6.52
CA VAL A 268 16.64 -9.27 7.21
C VAL A 268 15.75 -9.84 8.31
N LEU A 269 15.00 -8.97 9.00
CA LEU A 269 14.11 -9.35 10.10
C LEU A 269 12.83 -10.00 9.60
N LEU A 270 12.44 -9.73 8.35
CA LEU A 270 11.19 -10.21 7.79
C LEU A 270 11.09 -11.74 7.81
N TYR A 271 12.17 -12.48 7.57
CA TYR A 271 12.12 -13.93 7.64
C TYR A 271 11.77 -14.44 9.04
N GLY A 272 12.26 -13.79 10.11
CA GLY A 272 11.87 -14.13 11.49
C GLY A 272 10.36 -14.01 11.71
N GLN A 273 9.71 -13.06 11.03
CA GLN A 273 8.27 -12.85 11.07
C GLN A 273 7.49 -13.82 10.15
N ILE A 274 8.01 -14.10 8.95
CA ILE A 274 7.39 -14.98 7.96
C ILE A 274 7.57 -16.46 8.31
N GLY A 275 8.64 -16.86 9.01
CA GLY A 275 9.00 -18.27 9.21
C GLY A 275 7.87 -19.15 9.77
N ARG A 276 7.02 -18.62 10.66
CA ARG A 276 5.83 -19.34 11.19
C ARG A 276 4.71 -19.52 10.17
N ASP A 277 4.65 -18.64 9.19
CA ASP A 277 3.63 -18.61 8.14
C ASP A 277 4.18 -19.10 6.80
N ARG A 278 5.45 -19.49 6.71
CA ARG A 278 6.11 -19.88 5.46
C ARG A 278 5.32 -20.92 4.68
N ALA A 279 4.92 -22.01 5.35
CA ALA A 279 4.13 -23.07 4.72
C ALA A 279 2.78 -22.54 4.19
N VAL A 280 2.16 -21.61 4.92
CA VAL A 280 0.91 -20.96 4.53
C VAL A 280 1.08 -20.08 3.30
N MET A 281 2.17 -19.31 3.23
CA MET A 281 2.44 -18.42 2.10
C MET A 281 2.66 -19.20 0.81
N PHE A 282 3.37 -20.34 0.89
CA PHE A 282 3.51 -21.23 -0.25
C PHE A 282 2.20 -21.92 -0.63
N ASP A 283 1.46 -22.47 0.33
CA ASP A 283 0.16 -23.11 0.07
C ASP A 283 -0.84 -22.12 -0.56
N LEU A 284 -0.81 -20.85 -0.14
CA LEU A 284 -1.58 -19.78 -0.78
C LEU A 284 -1.16 -19.52 -2.22
N ALA A 285 0.14 -19.39 -2.46
CA ALA A 285 0.67 -19.15 -3.79
C ALA A 285 0.46 -20.35 -4.73
N GLU A 286 0.44 -21.57 -4.22
CA GLU A 286 0.20 -22.79 -4.99
C GLU A 286 -1.28 -23.00 -5.33
N LYS A 287 -2.21 -22.44 -4.55
CA LYS A 287 -3.66 -22.52 -4.80
C LYS A 287 -4.16 -21.52 -5.83
N LEU A 288 -3.36 -20.51 -6.16
CA LEU A 288 -3.70 -19.48 -7.12
C LEU A 288 -2.86 -19.66 -8.38
N GLU A 289 -3.48 -19.41 -9.52
CA GLU A 289 -2.79 -19.33 -10.80
C GLU A 289 -2.48 -17.86 -11.09
N PHE A 290 -1.21 -17.53 -11.25
CA PHE A 290 -0.75 -16.16 -11.48
C PHE A 290 -0.33 -15.96 -12.93
N THR A 291 -0.59 -14.77 -13.47
CA THR A 291 -0.08 -14.32 -14.76
C THR A 291 0.47 -12.91 -14.64
N ALA A 292 1.56 -12.60 -15.35
CA ALA A 292 2.02 -11.23 -15.48
C ALA A 292 1.05 -10.46 -16.40
N THR A 293 0.83 -9.18 -16.12
CA THR A 293 0.02 -8.27 -16.96
C THR A 293 0.89 -7.43 -17.90
N SER A 294 2.20 -7.65 -17.86
CA SER A 294 3.21 -7.01 -18.71
C SER A 294 4.26 -8.02 -19.20
N GLU A 295 5.22 -7.56 -19.99
CA GLU A 295 6.36 -8.38 -20.41
C GLU A 295 7.34 -8.70 -19.25
N ASP A 296 7.23 -8.03 -18.10
CA ASP A 296 8.06 -8.32 -16.93
C ASP A 296 7.47 -9.46 -16.10
N GLY A 297 8.03 -10.67 -16.27
CA GLY A 297 7.66 -11.87 -15.52
C GLY A 297 8.60 -12.22 -14.36
N ARG A 298 9.57 -11.35 -14.01
CA ARG A 298 10.70 -11.71 -13.13
C ARG A 298 10.27 -12.18 -11.74
N VAL A 299 9.21 -11.59 -11.16
CA VAL A 299 8.71 -12.00 -9.84
C VAL A 299 8.06 -13.37 -9.89
N LEU A 300 7.36 -13.71 -10.97
CA LEU A 300 6.80 -15.05 -11.17
C LEU A 300 7.91 -16.09 -11.39
N ASP A 301 8.96 -15.75 -12.13
CA ASP A 301 10.15 -16.60 -12.27
C ASP A 301 10.83 -16.85 -10.92
N ALA A 302 10.97 -15.80 -10.10
CA ALA A 302 11.51 -15.90 -8.76
C ALA A 302 10.60 -16.69 -7.80
N LEU A 303 9.28 -16.58 -7.94
CA LEU A 303 8.30 -17.39 -7.20
C LEU A 303 8.40 -18.86 -7.56
N ALA A 304 8.44 -19.19 -8.86
CA ALA A 304 8.64 -20.54 -9.34
C ALA A 304 9.96 -21.13 -8.82
N HIS A 305 11.03 -20.31 -8.78
CA HIS A 305 12.29 -20.71 -8.17
C HIS A 305 12.19 -20.98 -6.66
N ALA A 306 11.49 -20.11 -5.91
CA ALA A 306 11.25 -20.31 -4.48
C ALA A 306 10.46 -21.60 -4.20
N GLN A 307 9.43 -21.88 -5.00
CA GLN A 307 8.61 -23.09 -4.90
C GLN A 307 9.43 -24.36 -5.17
N ARG A 308 10.27 -24.38 -6.21
CA ARG A 308 11.18 -25.51 -6.50
C ARG A 308 12.13 -25.81 -5.34
N HIS A 309 12.59 -24.78 -4.64
CA HIS A 309 13.48 -24.92 -3.48
C HIS A 309 12.73 -24.95 -2.14
N GLN A 310 11.41 -25.07 -2.12
CA GLN A 310 10.60 -25.05 -0.90
C GLN A 310 10.98 -26.16 0.09
N ALA A 311 11.36 -27.34 -0.40
CA ALA A 311 11.79 -28.48 0.41
C ALA A 311 13.28 -28.43 0.82
N ALA A 312 14.05 -27.47 0.31
CA ALA A 312 15.47 -27.35 0.60
C ALA A 312 15.70 -27.04 2.10
N ARG A 313 16.58 -27.84 2.73
CA ARG A 313 16.91 -27.68 4.16
C ARG A 313 18.13 -26.80 4.42
N GLY A 314 18.91 -26.50 3.38
CA GLY A 314 20.08 -25.63 3.44
C GLY A 314 19.71 -24.16 3.72
N GLU A 315 20.69 -23.41 4.21
CA GLU A 315 20.59 -21.95 4.34
C GLU A 315 20.65 -21.25 2.98
N TYR A 316 21.32 -21.87 2.01
CA TYR A 316 21.54 -21.34 0.68
C TYR A 316 20.87 -22.21 -0.39
N ILE A 317 20.46 -21.56 -1.48
CA ILE A 317 19.97 -22.18 -2.70
C ILE A 317 20.78 -21.67 -3.90
N SER A 318 20.78 -22.41 -5.00
CA SER A 318 21.42 -21.98 -6.25
C SER A 318 20.79 -20.68 -6.74
N ALA A 319 21.59 -19.72 -7.21
CA ALA A 319 21.06 -18.55 -7.91
C ALA A 319 20.72 -18.85 -9.38
N LEU A 320 21.06 -20.04 -9.88
CA LEU A 320 20.79 -20.47 -11.24
C LEU A 320 19.39 -21.11 -11.34
N GLY A 321 18.64 -20.68 -12.34
CA GLY A 321 17.38 -21.26 -12.77
C GLY A 321 17.56 -22.60 -13.52
N GLU A 322 16.46 -23.16 -14.01
CA GLU A 322 16.49 -24.44 -14.74
C GLU A 322 17.21 -24.33 -16.09
N ASP A 323 17.12 -23.17 -16.72
CA ASP A 323 17.80 -22.82 -17.96
C ASP A 323 19.30 -22.55 -17.79
N GLY A 324 19.81 -22.68 -16.55
CA GLY A 324 21.21 -22.40 -16.20
C GLY A 324 21.55 -20.91 -16.17
N ARG A 325 20.57 -20.01 -16.32
CA ARG A 325 20.76 -18.56 -16.18
C ARG A 325 20.54 -18.14 -14.73
N ALA A 326 21.15 -17.03 -14.33
CA ALA A 326 20.89 -16.48 -13.01
C ALA A 326 19.45 -15.96 -12.93
N VAL A 327 18.72 -16.30 -11.87
CA VAL A 327 17.39 -15.75 -11.59
C VAL A 327 17.54 -14.25 -11.35
N ASP A 328 16.83 -13.46 -12.13
CA ASP A 328 16.91 -11.99 -12.07
C ASP A 328 16.12 -11.46 -10.86
N ILE A 329 16.82 -10.73 -9.99
CA ILE A 329 16.27 -10.10 -8.78
C ILE A 329 16.32 -8.57 -8.88
N SER A 330 16.52 -8.01 -10.08
CA SER A 330 16.65 -6.57 -10.30
C SER A 330 15.39 -5.78 -9.95
N PHE A 331 14.23 -6.42 -9.93
CA PHE A 331 12.96 -5.82 -9.47
C PHE A 331 13.02 -5.42 -7.99
N ALA A 332 13.86 -6.09 -7.19
CA ALA A 332 13.94 -5.85 -5.76
C ALA A 332 14.86 -4.66 -5.43
N THR A 333 14.58 -4.00 -4.30
CA THR A 333 15.41 -2.88 -3.81
C THR A 333 16.85 -3.31 -3.52
N GLN A 334 17.77 -2.35 -3.49
CA GLN A 334 19.18 -2.63 -3.16
C GLN A 334 19.36 -3.30 -1.78
N ASN A 335 18.47 -3.03 -0.81
CA ASN A 335 18.51 -3.68 0.50
C ASN A 335 18.16 -5.17 0.39
N TRP A 336 17.13 -5.51 -0.39
CA TRP A 336 16.79 -6.90 -0.68
C TRP A 336 17.92 -7.62 -1.38
N GLN A 337 18.51 -7.01 -2.42
CA GLN A 337 19.64 -7.62 -3.13
C GLN A 337 20.83 -7.88 -2.19
N LYS A 338 21.13 -6.96 -1.26
CA LYS A 338 22.15 -7.15 -0.22
C LYS A 338 21.78 -8.25 0.80
N ALA A 339 20.50 -8.40 1.13
CA ALA A 339 20.03 -9.43 2.06
C ALA A 339 20.06 -10.83 1.44
N VAL A 340 19.77 -10.91 0.14
CA VAL A 340 19.65 -12.16 -0.62
C VAL A 340 21.01 -12.70 -1.06
N VAL A 341 21.95 -11.82 -1.43
CA VAL A 341 23.25 -12.23 -1.98
C VAL A 341 24.35 -12.18 -0.92
N ASP A 342 25.04 -13.30 -0.74
CA ASP A 342 26.24 -13.39 0.08
C ASP A 342 27.50 -13.26 -0.80
N LYS A 343 28.27 -12.19 -0.58
CA LYS A 343 29.50 -11.91 -1.35
C LYS A 343 30.56 -13.01 -1.23
N THR A 344 30.52 -13.80 -0.16
CA THR A 344 31.45 -14.92 0.06
C THR A 344 31.04 -16.19 -0.71
N ARG A 345 29.81 -16.23 -1.24
CA ARG A 345 29.23 -17.37 -1.96
C ARG A 345 28.58 -16.91 -3.28
N PRO A 346 29.39 -16.54 -4.28
CA PRO A 346 28.86 -16.13 -5.57
C PRO A 346 28.04 -17.25 -6.22
N GLY A 347 26.92 -16.88 -6.84
CA GLY A 347 26.00 -17.84 -7.46
C GLY A 347 25.07 -18.58 -6.50
N GLN A 348 24.99 -18.14 -5.24
CA GLN A 348 24.00 -18.64 -4.28
C GLN A 348 23.17 -17.51 -3.66
N PHE A 349 21.93 -17.82 -3.34
CA PHE A 349 21.05 -16.95 -2.56
C PHE A 349 20.88 -17.47 -1.15
N VAL A 350 20.82 -16.55 -0.18
CA VAL A 350 20.35 -16.85 1.17
C VAL A 350 18.85 -17.13 1.08
N ARG A 351 18.49 -18.42 1.13
CA ARG A 351 17.15 -18.93 0.83
C ARG A 351 16.05 -18.19 1.59
N LYS A 352 16.30 -17.94 2.88
CA LYS A 352 15.36 -17.28 3.79
C LYS A 352 14.99 -15.86 3.33
N HIS A 353 15.99 -15.07 2.96
CA HIS A 353 15.78 -13.71 2.48
C HIS A 353 15.21 -13.71 1.05
N PHE A 354 15.61 -14.68 0.23
CA PHE A 354 15.05 -14.86 -1.11
C PHE A 354 13.53 -15.12 -1.06
N GLU A 355 13.09 -16.10 -0.27
CA GLU A 355 11.67 -16.40 -0.09
C GLU A 355 10.88 -15.18 0.44
N ALA A 356 11.43 -14.48 1.44
CA ALA A 356 10.81 -13.30 2.03
C ALA A 356 10.68 -12.13 1.03
N MET A 357 11.71 -11.93 0.20
CA MET A 357 11.71 -10.96 -0.90
C MET A 357 10.64 -11.29 -1.92
N VAL A 358 10.59 -12.55 -2.38
CA VAL A 358 9.61 -13.03 -3.37
C VAL A 358 8.18 -12.82 -2.88
N PHE A 359 7.86 -13.18 -1.63
CA PHE A 359 6.51 -12.96 -1.10
C PHE A 359 6.16 -11.48 -0.96
N THR A 360 7.15 -10.64 -0.66
CA THR A 360 6.96 -9.19 -0.58
C THR A 360 6.68 -8.61 -1.96
N ALA A 361 7.48 -8.95 -2.96
CA ALA A 361 7.31 -8.49 -4.33
C ALA A 361 6.00 -9.00 -4.94
N LEU A 362 5.66 -10.28 -4.76
CA LEU A 362 4.38 -10.83 -5.22
C LEU A 362 3.18 -10.10 -4.61
N ALA A 363 3.22 -9.79 -3.32
CA ALA A 363 2.14 -9.05 -2.67
C ALA A 363 2.05 -7.59 -3.13
N GLU A 364 3.17 -6.99 -3.55
CA GLU A 364 3.22 -5.65 -4.12
C GLU A 364 2.67 -5.65 -5.54
N GLU A 365 3.11 -6.57 -6.40
CA GLU A 365 2.66 -6.69 -7.78
C GLU A 365 1.18 -7.09 -7.91
N LEU A 366 0.67 -7.93 -7.00
CA LEU A 366 -0.77 -8.18 -6.90
C LEU A 366 -1.56 -6.91 -6.54
N ARG A 367 -0.98 -6.00 -5.77
CA ARG A 367 -1.64 -4.75 -5.37
C ARG A 367 -1.55 -3.67 -6.44
N THR A 368 -0.48 -3.64 -7.23
CA THR A 368 -0.29 -2.69 -8.32
C THR A 368 -0.96 -3.16 -9.62
N GLY A 369 -1.28 -4.45 -9.72
CA GLY A 369 -1.89 -5.05 -10.91
C GLY A 369 -0.86 -5.50 -11.95
N ASP A 370 0.43 -5.57 -11.59
CA ASP A 370 1.51 -6.10 -12.45
C ASP A 370 1.47 -7.64 -12.52
N VAL A 371 0.92 -8.26 -11.47
CA VAL A 371 0.54 -9.68 -11.44
C VAL A 371 -0.95 -9.80 -11.19
N ALA A 372 -1.59 -10.62 -12.02
CA ALA A 372 -3.00 -10.96 -11.92
C ALA A 372 -3.21 -12.41 -11.47
N VAL A 373 -4.39 -12.68 -10.92
CA VAL A 373 -4.87 -14.01 -10.55
C VAL A 373 -5.88 -14.47 -11.58
N VAL A 374 -5.59 -15.58 -12.26
CA VAL A 374 -6.46 -16.13 -13.30
C VAL A 374 -7.81 -16.55 -12.68
N GLY A 375 -8.89 -16.13 -13.34
CA GLY A 375 -10.25 -16.45 -12.91
C GLY A 375 -10.71 -15.77 -11.61
N SER A 376 -10.08 -14.64 -11.25
CA SER A 376 -10.49 -13.73 -10.18
C SER A 376 -11.20 -12.50 -10.76
N GLU A 377 -11.78 -11.61 -9.92
CA GLU A 377 -12.45 -10.38 -10.36
C GLU A 377 -11.63 -9.13 -10.01
N GLU A 378 -11.27 -8.96 -8.74
CA GLU A 378 -10.53 -7.78 -8.26
C GLU A 378 -9.04 -7.81 -8.66
N TYR A 379 -8.44 -9.00 -8.70
CA TYR A 379 -7.06 -9.24 -9.11
C TYR A 379 -6.97 -9.78 -10.55
N ALA A 380 -8.01 -9.60 -11.36
CA ALA A 380 -8.00 -10.03 -12.76
C ALA A 380 -6.99 -9.22 -13.59
N ASP A 381 -6.56 -9.79 -14.71
CA ASP A 381 -5.74 -9.07 -15.67
C ASP A 381 -6.56 -7.92 -16.29
N TRP A 382 -6.24 -6.71 -15.85
CA TRP A 382 -6.93 -5.49 -16.29
C TRP A 382 -6.70 -5.22 -17.78
N SER A 383 -5.61 -5.71 -18.37
CA SER A 383 -5.30 -5.51 -19.79
C SER A 383 -6.34 -6.16 -20.71
N GLN A 384 -7.02 -7.21 -20.25
CA GLN A 384 -8.12 -7.86 -20.97
C GLN A 384 -9.36 -6.98 -21.09
N GLN A 385 -9.45 -5.90 -20.31
CA GLN A 385 -10.53 -4.90 -20.42
C GLN A 385 -10.21 -3.83 -21.47
N LEU A 386 -8.98 -3.79 -21.98
CA LEU A 386 -8.59 -2.88 -23.04
C LEU A 386 -9.09 -3.37 -24.40
N LEU A 387 -9.12 -2.46 -25.37
CA LEU A 387 -9.39 -2.82 -26.75
C LEU A 387 -8.29 -3.73 -27.27
N ALA A 388 -8.68 -4.74 -28.06
CA ALA A 388 -7.74 -5.54 -28.83
C ALA A 388 -6.82 -4.63 -29.66
N TRP A 389 -5.56 -5.01 -29.80
CA TRP A 389 -4.55 -4.18 -30.44
C TRP A 389 -4.94 -3.81 -31.88
N GLU A 390 -5.61 -4.70 -32.60
CA GLU A 390 -6.11 -4.47 -33.94
C GLU A 390 -7.13 -3.31 -33.98
N ALA A 391 -8.02 -3.25 -32.99
CA ALA A 391 -9.00 -2.17 -32.85
C ALA A 391 -8.34 -0.85 -32.40
N VAL A 392 -7.24 -0.92 -31.64
CA VAL A 392 -6.42 0.25 -31.29
C VAL A 392 -5.72 0.78 -32.53
N GLN A 393 -5.08 -0.09 -33.32
CA GLN A 393 -4.36 0.29 -34.54
C GLN A 393 -5.27 0.98 -35.55
N GLU A 394 -6.50 0.50 -35.74
CA GLU A 394 -7.48 1.13 -36.64
C GLU A 394 -7.82 2.57 -36.21
N LYS A 395 -7.84 2.84 -34.90
CA LYS A 395 -8.23 4.14 -34.33
C LYS A 395 -7.05 5.07 -34.02
N LEU A 396 -5.83 4.54 -34.02
CA LEU A 396 -4.65 5.24 -33.53
C LEU A 396 -4.42 6.55 -34.27
N ALA A 397 -4.49 6.56 -35.61
CA ALA A 397 -4.27 7.75 -36.41
C ALA A 397 -5.25 8.89 -36.06
N SER A 398 -6.56 8.58 -35.96
CA SER A 398 -7.57 9.57 -35.55
C SER A 398 -7.36 10.07 -34.12
N TYR A 399 -6.99 9.16 -33.21
CA TYR A 399 -6.75 9.51 -31.82
C TYR A 399 -5.54 10.43 -31.67
N LEU A 400 -4.43 10.16 -32.38
CA LEU A 400 -3.22 10.99 -32.34
C LEU A 400 -3.47 12.43 -32.80
N VAL A 401 -4.34 12.63 -33.80
CA VAL A 401 -4.78 13.96 -34.23
C VAL A 401 -5.65 14.62 -33.16
N GLU A 402 -6.61 13.88 -32.59
CA GLU A 402 -7.51 14.37 -31.55
C GLU A 402 -6.76 14.86 -30.30
N VAL A 403 -5.73 14.12 -29.87
CA VAL A 403 -4.90 14.51 -28.71
C VAL A 403 -3.78 15.50 -29.06
N GLY A 404 -3.68 15.93 -30.31
CA GLY A 404 -2.68 16.92 -30.76
C GLY A 404 -1.25 16.39 -30.76
N LEU A 405 -1.06 15.08 -30.90
CA LEU A 405 0.26 14.45 -31.06
C LEU A 405 0.71 14.36 -32.52
N CYS A 406 -0.24 14.42 -33.47
CA CYS A 406 0.00 14.50 -34.91
C CYS A 406 -0.88 15.59 -35.56
N GLU A 407 -0.44 16.11 -36.70
CA GLU A 407 -1.29 16.97 -37.54
C GLU A 407 -2.17 16.15 -38.49
N GLU A 408 -3.29 16.74 -38.92
CA GLU A 408 -4.22 16.10 -39.85
C GLU A 408 -3.52 15.83 -41.20
N GLY A 409 -3.37 14.56 -41.58
CA GLY A 409 -2.65 14.14 -42.78
C GLY A 409 -1.17 13.79 -42.57
N GLU A 410 -0.66 13.87 -41.34
CA GLU A 410 0.66 13.38 -40.98
C GLU A 410 0.64 11.85 -40.92
N ALA A 411 1.15 11.22 -41.99
CA ALA A 411 1.11 9.76 -42.20
C ALA A 411 2.39 9.03 -41.73
N ALA A 412 3.25 9.68 -40.94
CA ALA A 412 4.43 9.02 -40.40
C ALA A 412 4.02 7.90 -39.44
N GLU A 413 4.71 6.76 -39.47
CA GLU A 413 4.54 5.71 -38.46
C GLU A 413 4.85 6.31 -37.08
N PHE A 414 3.80 6.52 -36.29
CA PHE A 414 3.91 7.04 -34.93
C PHE A 414 4.25 5.88 -33.99
N ASP A 415 5.53 5.50 -33.98
CA ASP A 415 6.05 4.47 -33.10
C ASP A 415 6.55 5.04 -31.75
N ALA A 416 6.94 4.14 -30.83
CA ALA A 416 7.44 4.53 -29.52
C ALA A 416 8.72 5.39 -29.60
N ALA A 417 9.55 5.18 -30.63
CA ALA A 417 10.78 5.94 -30.83
C ALA A 417 10.50 7.38 -31.27
N PHE A 418 9.54 7.56 -32.19
CA PHE A 418 9.06 8.86 -32.62
C PHE A 418 8.40 9.62 -31.47
N PHE A 419 7.50 8.97 -30.72
CA PHE A 419 6.87 9.58 -29.55
C PHE A 419 7.91 10.06 -28.53
N ARG A 420 8.88 9.19 -28.19
CA ARG A 420 9.97 9.53 -27.28
C ARG A 420 10.77 10.72 -27.80
N ARG A 421 11.17 10.70 -29.08
CA ARG A 421 11.92 11.80 -29.69
C ARG A 421 11.13 13.10 -29.67
N GLN A 422 9.84 13.07 -30.00
CA GLN A 422 8.97 14.26 -29.96
C GLN A 422 8.90 14.84 -28.54
N LEU A 423 8.79 14.00 -27.51
CA LEU A 423 8.83 14.43 -26.11
C LEU A 423 10.20 15.00 -25.71
N GLU A 424 11.30 14.34 -26.10
CA GLU A 424 12.65 14.82 -25.86
C GLU A 424 12.88 16.19 -26.52
N ASP A 425 12.42 16.38 -27.76
CA ASP A 425 12.54 17.65 -28.48
C ASP A 425 11.69 18.74 -27.81
N LYS A 426 10.45 18.43 -27.38
CA LYS A 426 9.60 19.34 -26.60
C LYS A 426 10.27 19.75 -25.28
N LEU A 427 10.85 18.80 -24.55
CA LEU A 427 11.55 19.06 -23.29
C LEU A 427 12.84 19.88 -23.50
N ARG A 428 13.62 19.56 -24.53
CA ARG A 428 14.82 20.33 -24.90
C ARG A 428 14.46 21.77 -25.28
N GLY A 429 13.40 21.96 -26.06
CA GLY A 429 12.89 23.29 -26.40
C GLY A 429 12.45 24.08 -25.18
N ALA A 430 11.70 23.45 -24.27
CA ALA A 430 11.27 24.07 -23.02
C ALA A 430 12.46 24.43 -22.10
N ALA A 431 13.46 23.55 -22.00
CA ALA A 431 14.69 23.83 -21.24
C ALA A 431 15.46 25.01 -21.83
N ALA A 432 15.68 25.03 -23.16
CA ALA A 432 16.34 26.14 -23.84
C ALA A 432 15.59 27.47 -23.69
N ALA A 433 14.25 27.44 -23.72
CA ALA A 433 13.42 28.62 -23.48
C ALA A 433 13.51 29.09 -22.02
N ALA A 434 13.55 28.17 -21.05
CA ALA A 434 13.73 28.50 -19.65
C ALA A 434 15.12 29.11 -19.39
N ASP A 435 16.17 28.56 -19.99
CA ASP A 435 17.54 29.07 -19.89
C ASP A 435 17.66 30.47 -20.52
N ALA A 436 17.09 30.66 -21.72
CA ALA A 436 17.09 31.97 -22.40
C ALA A 436 16.28 33.03 -21.65
N GLY A 437 15.23 32.62 -20.92
CA GLY A 437 14.41 33.49 -20.10
C GLY A 437 15.00 33.81 -18.73
N TYR A 438 16.04 33.10 -18.27
CA TYR A 438 16.70 33.38 -17.00
C TYR A 438 17.83 34.42 -17.18
N PRO A 439 17.99 35.41 -16.29
CA PRO A 439 17.38 35.57 -14.96
C PRO A 439 16.03 36.30 -14.93
N ASP A 440 15.51 36.74 -16.08
CA ASP A 440 14.29 37.55 -16.15
C ASP A 440 13.00 36.76 -15.84
N ASN A 441 13.08 35.43 -15.76
CA ASN A 441 11.99 34.54 -15.42
C ASN A 441 11.63 34.65 -13.92
N GLU A 442 10.62 35.47 -13.61
CA GLU A 442 10.17 35.68 -12.22
C GLU A 442 9.68 34.41 -11.50
N GLY A 443 9.31 33.37 -12.25
CA GLY A 443 8.77 32.10 -11.76
C GLY A 443 9.84 31.08 -11.34
N LEU A 444 11.07 31.20 -11.84
CA LEU A 444 12.19 30.32 -11.52
C LEU A 444 13.29 31.12 -10.81
N VAL A 445 13.63 30.74 -9.58
CA VAL A 445 14.73 31.36 -8.83
C VAL A 445 15.76 30.29 -8.49
N ILE A 446 17.00 30.48 -8.96
CA ILE A 446 18.14 29.65 -8.56
C ILE A 446 18.85 30.39 -7.44
N ASP A 447 18.90 29.78 -6.25
CA ASP A 447 19.60 30.34 -5.11
C ASP A 447 21.10 30.48 -5.44
N PRO A 448 21.67 31.70 -5.41
CA PRO A 448 23.06 31.93 -5.78
C PRO A 448 24.07 31.35 -4.78
N GLU A 449 23.67 31.06 -3.53
CA GLU A 449 24.55 30.46 -2.51
C GLU A 449 24.50 28.93 -2.53
N THR A 450 23.31 28.35 -2.67
CA THR A 450 23.12 26.89 -2.61
C THR A 450 23.03 26.20 -3.98
N GLY A 451 22.76 26.96 -5.04
CA GLY A 451 22.53 26.46 -6.40
C GLY A 451 21.20 25.70 -6.57
N ILE A 452 20.32 25.71 -5.56
CA ILE A 452 19.08 24.94 -5.58
C ILE A 452 18.01 25.74 -6.35
N PRO A 453 17.39 25.17 -7.40
CA PRO A 453 16.29 25.80 -8.11
C PRO A 453 14.99 25.73 -7.30
N SER A 454 14.26 26.85 -7.25
CA SER A 454 12.95 26.94 -6.64
C SER A 454 11.95 27.57 -7.62
N LEU A 455 10.75 27.00 -7.68
CA LEU A 455 9.64 27.53 -8.47
C LEU A 455 8.73 28.35 -7.56
N LYS A 456 8.47 29.61 -7.92
CA LYS A 456 7.43 30.40 -7.24
C LYS A 456 6.06 29.88 -7.65
N ALA A 457 5.11 29.94 -6.72
CA ALA A 457 3.73 29.58 -6.99
C ALA A 457 3.20 30.37 -8.20
N HIS A 458 2.76 29.67 -9.23
CA HIS A 458 2.17 30.28 -10.42
C HIS A 458 0.92 31.05 -9.99
N ARG A 459 0.96 32.38 -10.08
CA ARG A 459 -0.23 33.21 -9.94
C ARG A 459 -0.94 33.20 -11.28
N ALA A 460 -2.09 32.55 -11.34
CA ALA A 460 -2.96 32.60 -12.51
C ALA A 460 -3.14 34.08 -12.92
N GLU A 461 -2.90 34.38 -14.19
CA GLU A 461 -3.29 35.66 -14.76
C GLU A 461 -4.79 35.80 -14.48
N GLY A 462 -5.18 36.80 -13.68
CA GLY A 462 -6.57 37.00 -13.28
C GLY A 462 -7.51 37.04 -14.50
N GLN A 463 -8.81 36.85 -14.27
CA GLN A 463 -9.82 36.87 -15.36
C GLN A 463 -9.60 38.04 -16.32
N ARG A 464 -9.44 37.72 -17.61
CA ARG A 464 -9.27 38.70 -18.69
C ARG A 464 -10.45 39.69 -18.69
N PRO A 465 -10.24 40.98 -19.06
CA PRO A 465 -11.33 41.97 -19.11
C PRO A 465 -12.49 41.58 -20.04
N SER A 466 -12.25 40.77 -21.07
CA SER A 466 -13.31 40.20 -21.93
C SER A 466 -14.14 39.15 -21.21
N ALA A 467 -13.52 38.29 -20.39
CA ALA A 467 -14.20 37.27 -19.60
C ALA A 467 -15.11 37.92 -18.53
N LYS A 468 -14.63 38.98 -17.87
CA LYS A 468 -15.45 39.75 -16.92
C LYS A 468 -16.68 40.37 -17.58
N ARG A 469 -16.51 41.01 -18.74
CA ARG A 469 -17.63 41.57 -19.53
C ARG A 469 -18.62 40.49 -19.96
N LEU A 470 -18.14 39.33 -20.39
CA LEU A 470 -19.00 38.21 -20.74
C LEU A 470 -19.79 37.69 -19.53
N GLU A 471 -19.14 37.56 -18.37
CA GLU A 471 -19.78 37.15 -17.13
C GLU A 471 -20.88 38.14 -16.71
N GLU A 472 -20.63 39.44 -16.80
CA GLU A 472 -21.60 40.50 -16.53
C GLU A 472 -22.80 40.45 -17.49
N GLU A 473 -22.56 40.27 -18.79
CA GLU A 473 -23.62 40.13 -19.81
C GLU A 473 -24.45 38.85 -19.60
N ILE A 474 -23.79 37.73 -19.26
CA ILE A 474 -24.46 36.48 -18.94
C ILE A 474 -25.34 36.68 -17.69
N LYS A 475 -24.80 37.27 -16.62
CA LYS A 475 -25.56 37.56 -15.38
C LYS A 475 -26.75 38.49 -15.64
N ALA A 476 -26.58 39.52 -16.45
CA ALA A 476 -27.65 40.46 -16.79
C ALA A 476 -28.80 39.80 -17.57
N ARG A 477 -28.50 38.76 -18.37
CA ARG A 477 -29.49 38.03 -19.18
C ARG A 477 -30.01 36.77 -18.48
N MET A 478 -29.40 36.38 -17.36
CA MET A 478 -29.79 35.18 -16.63
C MET A 478 -31.02 35.49 -15.77
N PRO A 479 -32.16 34.82 -16.01
CA PRO A 479 -33.34 35.02 -15.18
C PRO A 479 -33.09 34.46 -13.77
N GLU A 480 -33.60 35.12 -12.74
CA GLU A 480 -33.64 34.55 -11.40
C GLU A 480 -34.44 33.24 -11.42
N ARG A 481 -33.84 32.16 -10.91
CA ARG A 481 -34.47 30.85 -10.79
C ARG A 481 -34.47 30.44 -9.32
N SER A 482 -35.60 29.95 -8.83
CA SER A 482 -35.65 29.33 -7.52
C SER A 482 -34.89 28.00 -7.55
N LEU A 483 -34.27 27.63 -6.42
CA LEU A 483 -33.58 26.34 -6.29
C LEU A 483 -34.51 25.15 -6.57
N MET A 484 -35.77 25.25 -6.15
CA MET A 484 -36.81 24.27 -6.49
C MET A 484 -37.08 24.20 -8.00
N GLY A 485 -37.11 25.33 -8.69
CA GLY A 485 -37.27 25.39 -10.15
C GLY A 485 -36.08 24.80 -10.90
N ILE A 486 -34.87 24.98 -10.38
CA ILE A 486 -33.66 24.33 -10.92
C ILE A 486 -33.76 22.82 -10.75
N LEU A 487 -34.10 22.33 -9.56
CA LEU A 487 -34.28 20.90 -9.29
C LEU A 487 -35.39 20.28 -10.14
N ALA A 488 -36.53 20.96 -10.31
CA ALA A 488 -37.60 20.49 -11.18
C ALA A 488 -37.15 20.40 -12.65
N ARG A 489 -36.36 21.36 -13.12
CA ARG A 489 -35.82 21.34 -14.49
C ARG A 489 -34.80 20.24 -14.69
N THR A 490 -33.88 20.03 -13.75
CA THR A 490 -32.91 18.93 -13.87
C THR A 490 -33.63 17.59 -13.79
N ALA A 491 -34.63 17.45 -12.93
CA ALA A 491 -35.47 16.26 -12.88
C ALA A 491 -36.20 16.02 -14.20
N TYR A 492 -36.73 17.07 -14.83
CA TYR A 492 -37.45 16.94 -16.09
C TYR A 492 -36.54 16.54 -17.25
N TRP A 493 -35.37 17.18 -17.39
CA TRP A 493 -34.48 16.98 -18.54
C TRP A 493 -33.59 15.75 -18.41
N VAL A 494 -33.13 15.44 -17.20
CA VAL A 494 -32.21 14.33 -16.92
C VAL A 494 -32.95 13.09 -16.41
N GLU A 495 -34.21 13.25 -16.00
CA GLU A 495 -35.07 12.15 -15.53
C GLU A 495 -34.53 11.35 -14.33
N TRP A 496 -33.58 11.91 -13.56
CA TRP A 496 -32.98 11.28 -12.37
C TRP A 496 -34.01 10.81 -11.33
N TRP A 497 -35.19 11.44 -11.30
CA TRP A 497 -36.27 11.10 -10.37
C TRP A 497 -36.83 9.69 -10.60
N ARG A 498 -36.62 9.09 -11.77
CA ARG A 498 -37.02 7.71 -12.09
C ARG A 498 -36.26 6.67 -11.26
N ARG A 499 -35.10 7.02 -10.71
CA ARG A 499 -34.32 6.15 -9.80
C ARG A 499 -35.02 5.98 -8.45
N PHE A 500 -35.90 6.89 -8.06
CA PHE A 500 -36.60 6.81 -6.79
C PHE A 500 -37.85 5.93 -6.88
N GLY A 501 -37.99 5.02 -5.93
CA GLY A 501 -39.05 4.04 -5.90
C GLY A 501 -39.04 3.25 -4.59
N PRO A 502 -40.15 2.59 -4.24
CA PRO A 502 -40.20 1.74 -3.06
C PRO A 502 -39.12 0.64 -3.15
N ALA A 503 -38.54 0.27 -2.00
CA ALA A 503 -37.48 -0.75 -1.92
C ALA A 503 -37.84 -2.10 -2.56
N SER A 504 -39.14 -2.38 -2.77
CA SER A 504 -39.62 -3.60 -3.44
C SER A 504 -39.59 -3.53 -4.98
N GLY A 505 -39.21 -2.41 -5.60
CA GLY A 505 -39.15 -2.25 -7.07
C GLY A 505 -40.50 -2.14 -7.79
N ASN A 506 -41.61 -2.12 -7.05
CA ASN A 506 -42.96 -1.95 -7.61
C ASN A 506 -43.22 -0.49 -8.02
N GLU A 507 -44.21 -0.27 -8.90
CA GLU A 507 -44.63 1.09 -9.26
C GLU A 507 -45.02 1.91 -8.01
N PRO A 508 -44.51 3.15 -7.89
CA PRO A 508 -44.81 3.99 -6.73
C PRO A 508 -46.29 4.37 -6.71
N LYS A 509 -46.98 4.04 -5.61
CA LYS A 509 -48.37 4.44 -5.36
C LYS A 509 -48.48 5.90 -4.92
N LEU A 510 -47.90 6.81 -5.70
CA LEU A 510 -47.93 8.25 -5.48
C LEU A 510 -48.78 8.92 -6.58
N GLN A 511 -49.61 9.90 -6.23
CA GLN A 511 -50.46 10.61 -7.20
C GLN A 511 -49.64 11.45 -8.20
N ASP A 512 -48.56 12.07 -7.74
CA ASP A 512 -47.58 12.79 -8.56
C ASP A 512 -46.16 12.39 -8.13
N PRO A 513 -45.61 11.28 -8.67
CA PRO A 513 -44.26 10.83 -8.31
C PRO A 513 -43.19 11.87 -8.65
N PHE A 514 -43.31 12.55 -9.80
CA PHE A 514 -42.36 13.55 -10.26
C PHE A 514 -42.25 14.72 -9.28
N GLY A 515 -43.36 15.41 -9.00
CA GLY A 515 -43.36 16.53 -8.06
C GLY A 515 -42.99 16.09 -6.65
N ARG A 516 -43.46 14.91 -6.23
CA ARG A 516 -43.15 14.38 -4.89
C ARG A 516 -41.66 14.11 -4.71
N TYR A 517 -40.97 13.55 -5.69
CA TYR A 517 -39.54 13.29 -5.59
C TYR A 517 -38.70 14.55 -5.70
N VAL A 518 -39.10 15.52 -6.53
CA VAL A 518 -38.43 16.82 -6.62
C VAL A 518 -38.48 17.55 -5.27
N ILE A 519 -39.67 17.66 -4.68
CA ILE A 519 -39.86 18.31 -3.38
C ILE A 519 -39.13 17.54 -2.27
N THR A 520 -39.22 16.19 -2.26
CA THR A 520 -38.52 15.38 -1.25
C THR A 520 -37.01 15.52 -1.34
N THR A 521 -36.46 15.61 -2.55
CA THR A 521 -35.02 15.83 -2.80
C THR A 521 -34.58 17.20 -2.33
N PHE A 522 -35.36 18.24 -2.63
CA PHE A 522 -35.11 19.59 -2.10
C PHE A 522 -35.08 19.59 -0.56
N VAL A 523 -36.10 19.01 0.08
CA VAL A 523 -36.22 18.97 1.54
C VAL A 523 -35.04 18.23 2.19
N LYS A 524 -34.64 17.08 1.64
CA LYS A 524 -33.44 16.34 2.09
C LYS A 524 -32.16 17.14 1.87
N GLY A 525 -32.01 17.80 0.71
CA GLY A 525 -30.82 18.56 0.35
C GLY A 525 -30.64 19.85 1.16
N THR A 526 -31.73 20.51 1.54
CA THR A 526 -31.70 21.69 2.41
C THR A 526 -31.72 21.34 3.90
N ASN A 527 -31.68 20.05 4.25
CA ASN A 527 -31.78 19.54 5.62
C ASN A 527 -33.01 20.07 6.40
N MET A 528 -34.11 20.35 5.70
CA MET A 528 -35.37 20.76 6.33
C MET A 528 -36.13 19.52 6.81
N GLY A 529 -36.72 19.58 8.00
CA GLY A 529 -37.58 18.50 8.47
C GLY A 529 -38.84 18.36 7.60
N PRO A 530 -39.36 17.15 7.30
CA PRO A 530 -40.55 16.96 6.47
C PRO A 530 -41.78 17.77 6.92
N TYR A 531 -41.98 17.90 8.23
CA TYR A 531 -43.07 18.67 8.82
C TYR A 531 -42.83 20.18 8.81
N GLU A 532 -41.58 20.60 8.82
CA GLU A 532 -41.19 22.00 8.70
C GLU A 532 -41.34 22.46 7.25
N ALA A 533 -40.86 21.66 6.29
CA ALA A 533 -41.03 21.91 4.86
C ALA A 533 -42.52 22.02 4.46
N ALA A 534 -43.40 21.17 5.01
CA ALA A 534 -44.84 21.21 4.74
C ALA A 534 -45.54 22.48 5.25
N ARG A 535 -44.93 23.25 6.16
CA ARG A 535 -45.46 24.57 6.59
C ARG A 535 -45.16 25.67 5.59
N HIS A 536 -44.13 25.49 4.76
CA HIS A 536 -43.63 26.50 3.82
C HIS A 536 -43.90 26.15 2.35
N ILE A 537 -44.18 24.88 2.05
CA ILE A 537 -44.45 24.39 0.68
C ILE A 537 -45.93 24.00 0.58
N PRO A 538 -46.75 24.79 -0.13
CA PRO A 538 -48.16 24.46 -0.32
C PRO A 538 -48.33 23.21 -1.18
N GLY A 539 -49.35 22.39 -0.87
CA GLY A 539 -49.71 21.20 -1.65
C GLY A 539 -49.05 19.89 -1.24
N VAL A 540 -48.29 19.86 -0.14
CA VAL A 540 -47.69 18.62 0.41
C VAL A 540 -47.85 18.57 1.94
N SER A 541 -48.12 17.38 2.49
CA SER A 541 -48.16 17.17 3.93
C SER A 541 -46.83 16.60 4.45
N GLY A 542 -46.50 16.90 5.72
CA GLY A 542 -45.29 16.38 6.36
C GLY A 542 -45.25 14.85 6.43
N HIS A 543 -46.42 14.22 6.57
CA HIS A 543 -46.55 12.76 6.55
C HIS A 543 -46.19 12.17 5.19
N GLU A 544 -46.65 12.76 4.09
CA GLU A 544 -46.32 12.26 2.75
C GLU A 544 -44.84 12.48 2.39
N LEU A 545 -44.24 13.60 2.82
CA LEU A 545 -42.82 13.86 2.63
C LEU A 545 -41.97 12.88 3.45
N ALA A 546 -42.32 12.63 4.71
CA ALA A 546 -41.64 11.65 5.55
C ALA A 546 -41.78 10.21 5.00
N TYR A 547 -42.98 9.85 4.54
CA TYR A 547 -43.24 8.56 3.91
C TYR A 547 -42.35 8.34 2.67
N THR A 548 -42.32 9.33 1.78
CA THR A 548 -41.52 9.27 0.54
C THR A 548 -40.02 9.21 0.86
N ALA A 549 -39.54 10.09 1.75
CA ALA A 549 -38.14 10.17 2.16
C ALA A 549 -37.61 8.88 2.80
N ASN A 550 -38.45 8.15 3.54
CA ASN A 550 -38.04 6.96 4.27
C ASN A 550 -38.19 5.66 3.47
N ARG A 551 -39.14 5.61 2.52
CA ARG A 551 -39.46 4.37 1.80
C ARG A 551 -39.00 4.34 0.36
N HIS A 552 -38.77 5.50 -0.25
CA HIS A 552 -38.47 5.60 -1.69
C HIS A 552 -37.05 6.15 -1.98
N PHE A 553 -36.29 6.49 -0.94
CA PHE A 553 -34.90 6.95 -1.04
C PHE A 553 -33.97 6.02 -0.27
N SER A 554 -32.83 5.69 -0.87
CA SER A 554 -31.70 5.02 -0.23
C SER A 554 -30.38 5.65 -0.70
N LEU A 555 -29.27 5.38 -0.01
CA LEU A 555 -27.95 5.85 -0.44
C LEU A 555 -27.58 5.32 -1.82
N VAL A 556 -27.96 4.08 -2.14
CA VAL A 556 -27.72 3.46 -3.45
C VAL A 556 -28.46 4.22 -4.55
N LEU A 557 -29.77 4.45 -4.38
CA LEU A 557 -30.60 5.16 -5.37
C LEU A 557 -30.17 6.63 -5.53
N LEU A 558 -29.69 7.26 -4.47
CA LEU A 558 -29.11 8.61 -4.54
C LEU A 558 -27.84 8.63 -5.38
N ASN A 559 -26.95 7.67 -5.21
CA ASN A 559 -25.72 7.57 -6.01
C ASN A 559 -26.03 7.29 -7.50
N GLU A 560 -27.02 6.45 -7.78
CA GLU A 560 -27.51 6.25 -9.16
C GLU A 560 -28.09 7.53 -9.78
N ALA A 561 -28.91 8.27 -9.02
CA ALA A 561 -29.45 9.55 -9.47
C ALA A 561 -28.36 10.62 -9.66
N ILE A 562 -27.29 10.59 -8.85
CA ILE A 562 -26.11 11.45 -9.02
C ILE A 562 -25.37 11.08 -10.31
N ALA A 563 -25.19 9.79 -10.59
CA ALA A 563 -24.55 9.33 -11.81
C ALA A 563 -25.30 9.80 -13.07
N ASP A 564 -26.65 9.75 -13.05
CA ASP A 564 -27.48 10.28 -14.13
C ASP A 564 -27.30 11.80 -14.31
N LEU A 565 -27.02 12.56 -13.25
CA LEU A 565 -26.80 14.00 -13.30
C LEU A 565 -25.40 14.39 -13.80
N VAL A 566 -24.37 13.63 -13.42
CA VAL A 566 -22.96 13.92 -13.73
C VAL A 566 -22.58 13.39 -15.12
N GLY A 567 -23.10 12.22 -15.52
CA GLY A 567 -22.80 11.60 -16.81
C GLY A 567 -23.00 12.52 -18.04
N PRO A 568 -24.10 13.30 -18.14
CA PRO A 568 -24.34 14.22 -19.25
C PRO A 568 -23.46 15.49 -19.26
N VAL A 569 -22.71 15.78 -18.19
CA VAL A 569 -21.84 16.97 -18.08
C VAL A 569 -20.38 16.64 -18.48
N LEU A 570 -20.05 15.34 -18.57
CA LEU A 570 -18.73 14.83 -18.95
C LEU A 570 -18.65 14.36 -20.42
N VAL A 571 -19.73 14.57 -21.20
CA VAL A 571 -19.79 14.41 -22.66
C VAL A 571 -20.08 15.77 -23.25
#